data_AF-I4Z442-F1
#
_entry.id   AF-I4Z442-F1
#
_cell.length_a   1.000
_cell.length_b   1.000
_cell.length_c   1.000
_cell.angle_alpha   90.00
_cell.angle_beta   90.00
_cell.angle_gamma   90.00
#
_symmetry.space_group_name_H-M   'P 1'
#
loop_
_entity.id
_entity.type
_entity.pdbx_description
1 polymer ?
#
loop_
_entity_poly.entity_id
_entity_poly.type
_entity_poly.pdbx_seq_one_letter_code
_entity_poly.pdbx_strand_id
1 'polypeptide(L)'
;MRAVTAEQKRQILALAQNFPRLWSAPTTTARDRKRILRLLVRDITVTRGPEPKIVRLHVRWQGGETEILPLRLPQNRAEAIRYPEAFVARIRGLSIDHLDGDIVALLRAEGQRSATGKPFTVGAIRWIRYKHRISAPKPPAGSLSVRQVGERYGVSLWVVHYWIARGIISPTRSRPKGPYAITIDAALDQRLRTWIAKSGHLHPTPPTLTA
;
A
#
# COMPACT_ATOMS: atom_id res chain seq x y z
N MET A 1 59.35 -0.35 -15.12
CA MET A 1 58.82 -0.95 -13.88
C MET A 1 60.00 -1.23 -12.96
N ARG A 2 60.01 -0.77 -11.70
CA ARG A 2 61.06 -1.17 -10.75
C ARG A 2 60.85 -2.65 -10.42
N ALA A 3 61.88 -3.47 -10.59
CA ALA A 3 61.84 -4.87 -10.21
C ALA A 3 61.74 -4.96 -8.68
N VAL A 4 60.72 -5.64 -8.18
CA VAL A 4 60.55 -5.92 -6.74
C VAL A 4 61.60 -6.96 -6.35
N THR A 5 62.42 -6.66 -5.35
CA THR A 5 63.46 -7.61 -4.91
C THR A 5 62.83 -8.81 -4.21
N ALA A 6 63.57 -9.93 -4.13
CA ALA A 6 63.12 -11.11 -3.39
C ALA A 6 62.80 -10.78 -1.92
N GLU A 7 63.57 -9.87 -1.31
CA GLU A 7 63.33 -9.40 0.06
C GLU A 7 62.03 -8.63 0.20
N GLN A 8 61.78 -7.68 -0.70
CA GLN A 8 60.52 -6.93 -0.72
C GLN A 8 59.31 -7.86 -0.93
N LYS A 9 59.46 -8.88 -1.79
CA LYS A 9 58.41 -9.88 -2.01
C LYS A 9 58.12 -10.68 -0.73
N ARG A 10 59.14 -11.09 0.03
CA ARG A 10 58.97 -11.75 1.34
C ARG A 10 58.24 -10.87 2.33
N GLN A 11 58.64 -9.60 2.44
CA GLN A 11 58.01 -8.64 3.36
C GLN A 11 56.53 -8.41 3.03
N ILE A 12 56.18 -8.26 1.74
CA ILE A 12 54.78 -8.13 1.30
C ILE A 12 53.97 -9.38 1.65
N LEU A 13 54.52 -10.58 1.43
CA LEU A 13 53.84 -11.83 1.76
C LEU A 13 53.64 -11.99 3.28
N ALA A 14 54.61 -11.57 4.09
CA ALA A 14 54.49 -11.56 5.55
C ALA A 14 53.42 -10.56 6.04
N LEU A 15 53.29 -9.41 5.37
CA LEU A 15 52.21 -8.47 5.65
C LEU A 15 50.83 -9.04 5.30
N ALA A 16 50.72 -9.79 4.20
CA ALA A 16 49.47 -10.43 3.79
C ALA A 16 48.97 -11.46 4.82
N GLN A 17 49.87 -12.20 5.49
CA GLN A 17 49.48 -13.14 6.55
C GLN A 17 48.82 -12.44 7.75
N ASN A 18 49.21 -11.20 8.04
CA ASN A 18 48.64 -10.39 9.13
C ASN A 18 47.35 -9.66 8.75
N PHE A 19 46.96 -9.68 7.47
CA PHE A 19 45.83 -8.93 6.96
C PHE A 19 44.48 -9.28 7.63
N PRO A 20 44.10 -10.56 7.83
CA PRO A 20 42.83 -10.90 8.48
C PRO A 20 42.71 -10.32 9.90
N ARG A 21 43.82 -10.32 10.65
CA ARG A 21 43.90 -9.75 12.00
C ARG A 21 43.75 -8.23 11.96
N LEU A 22 44.45 -7.55 11.04
CA LEU A 22 44.33 -6.10 10.87
C LEU A 22 42.91 -5.70 10.46
N TRP A 23 42.28 -6.43 9.55
CA TRP A 23 40.94 -6.12 9.06
C TRP A 23 39.88 -6.18 10.17
N SER A 24 39.97 -7.19 11.03
CA SER A 24 39.00 -7.45 12.11
C SER A 24 39.28 -6.67 13.39
N ALA A 25 40.42 -5.98 13.51
CA ALA A 25 40.75 -5.23 14.72
C ALA A 25 39.74 -4.07 14.97
N PRO A 26 39.33 -3.83 16.23
CA PRO A 26 38.39 -2.76 16.57
C PRO A 26 38.99 -1.37 16.35
N THR A 27 40.32 -1.24 16.41
CA THR A 27 41.06 -0.01 16.12
C THR A 27 41.09 0.34 14.62
N THR A 28 40.81 -0.63 13.74
CA THR A 28 40.78 -0.40 12.29
C THR A 28 39.47 0.29 11.94
N THR A 29 39.55 1.54 11.50
CA THR A 29 38.36 2.32 11.15
C THR A 29 37.80 1.92 9.78
N ALA A 30 36.56 2.32 9.49
CA ALA A 30 35.99 2.17 8.15
C ALA A 30 36.84 2.89 7.07
N ARG A 31 37.49 4.00 7.43
CA ARG A 31 38.41 4.74 6.55
C ARG A 31 39.65 3.89 6.22
N ASP A 32 40.21 3.20 7.20
CA ASP A 32 41.40 2.36 7.02
C ASP A 32 41.07 1.12 6.19
N ARG A 33 39.95 0.45 6.47
CA ARG A 33 39.44 -0.66 5.64
C ARG A 33 39.28 -0.25 4.18
N LYS A 34 38.69 0.94 3.93
CA LYS A 34 38.55 1.48 2.57
C LYS A 34 39.90 1.76 1.91
N ARG A 35 40.89 2.28 2.65
CA ARG A 35 42.25 2.49 2.14
C ARG A 35 42.90 1.18 1.75
N ILE A 36 42.80 0.15 2.60
CA ILE A 36 43.39 -1.16 2.31
C ILE A 36 42.75 -1.80 1.08
N LEU A 37 41.41 -1.79 0.98
CA LEU A 37 40.71 -2.29 -0.22
C LEU A 37 41.20 -1.59 -1.51
N ARG A 38 41.48 -0.29 -1.45
CA ARG A 38 41.95 0.48 -2.61
C ARG A 38 43.36 0.10 -3.07
N LEU A 39 44.15 -0.57 -2.22
CA LEU A 39 45.45 -1.13 -2.60
C LEU A 39 45.29 -2.45 -3.36
N LEU A 40 44.20 -3.19 -3.14
CA LEU A 40 43.98 -4.52 -3.70
C LEU A 40 43.09 -4.50 -4.94
N VAL A 41 42.09 -3.63 -4.95
CA VAL A 41 41.10 -3.50 -6.02
C VAL A 41 41.58 -2.47 -7.03
N ARG A 42 41.66 -2.87 -8.30
CA ARG A 42 41.95 -1.97 -9.42
C ARG A 42 40.69 -1.20 -9.83
N ASP A 43 39.60 -1.92 -10.03
CA ASP A 43 38.28 -1.37 -10.32
C ASP A 43 37.18 -2.40 -10.07
N ILE A 44 35.94 -1.92 -10.05
CA ILE A 44 34.74 -2.73 -9.91
C ILE A 44 33.80 -2.31 -11.04
N THR A 45 33.37 -3.26 -11.86
CA THR A 45 32.33 -3.03 -12.86
C THR A 45 31.05 -3.77 -12.47
N VAL A 46 29.90 -3.13 -12.75
CA VAL A 46 28.58 -3.67 -12.39
C VAL A 46 27.86 -4.03 -13.67
N THR A 47 27.47 -5.29 -13.82
CA THR A 47 26.67 -5.76 -14.96
C THR A 47 25.32 -6.27 -14.48
N ARG A 48 24.29 -6.06 -15.31
CA ARG A 48 22.96 -6.63 -15.08
C ARG A 48 22.86 -7.94 -15.86
N GLY A 49 22.50 -9.02 -15.18
CA GLY A 49 22.21 -10.29 -15.82
C GLY A 49 20.78 -10.38 -16.34
N PRO A 50 20.40 -11.51 -16.95
CA PRO A 50 19.01 -11.78 -17.34
C PRO A 50 18.08 -11.94 -16.12
N GLU A 51 18.64 -12.32 -14.97
CA GLU A 51 17.88 -12.51 -13.74
C GLU A 51 17.45 -11.15 -13.14
N PRO A 52 16.14 -10.95 -12.89
CA PRO A 52 15.67 -9.72 -12.28
C PRO A 52 16.23 -9.59 -10.86
N LYS A 53 16.58 -8.35 -10.48
CA LYS A 53 17.09 -8.01 -9.14
C LYS A 53 18.42 -8.67 -8.79
N ILE A 54 19.17 -9.23 -9.73
CA ILE A 54 20.54 -9.69 -9.50
C ILE A 54 21.50 -8.88 -10.37
N VAL A 55 22.52 -8.32 -9.75
CA VAL A 55 23.64 -7.67 -10.44
C VAL A 55 24.91 -8.46 -10.17
N ARG A 56 25.82 -8.48 -11.14
CA ARG A 56 27.13 -9.11 -10.98
C ARG A 56 28.16 -8.01 -10.82
N LEU A 57 28.87 -8.04 -9.70
CA LEU A 57 30.05 -7.21 -9.47
C LEU A 57 31.26 -7.97 -10.01
N HIS A 58 31.94 -7.38 -10.97
CA HIS A 58 33.22 -7.86 -11.44
C HIS A 58 34.31 -7.05 -10.74
N VAL A 59 35.00 -7.68 -9.79
CA VAL A 59 36.11 -7.09 -9.04
C VAL A 59 37.40 -7.43 -9.76
N ARG A 60 38.08 -6.44 -10.33
CA ARG A 60 39.40 -6.62 -10.92
C ARG A 60 40.46 -6.30 -9.88
N TRP A 61 41.28 -7.29 -9.55
CA TRP A 61 42.37 -7.15 -8.58
C TRP A 61 43.60 -6.52 -9.26
N GLN A 62 44.47 -5.88 -8.47
CA GLN A 62 45.72 -5.32 -8.99
C GLN A 62 46.64 -6.40 -9.59
N GLY A 63 46.47 -7.67 -9.19
CA GLY A 63 47.18 -8.82 -9.77
C GLY A 63 46.65 -9.30 -11.13
N GLY A 64 45.62 -8.66 -11.69
CA GLY A 64 45.01 -9.04 -12.98
C GLY A 64 43.88 -10.06 -12.88
N GLU A 65 43.78 -10.78 -11.76
CA GLU A 65 42.64 -11.66 -11.46
C GLU A 65 41.31 -10.91 -11.43
N THR A 66 40.24 -11.56 -11.87
CA THR A 66 38.89 -11.01 -11.84
C THR A 66 37.95 -11.95 -11.12
N GLU A 67 37.27 -11.45 -10.10
CA GLU A 67 36.28 -12.19 -9.33
C GLU A 67 34.87 -11.67 -9.63
N ILE A 68 33.89 -12.58 -9.71
CA ILE A 68 32.49 -12.23 -9.99
C ILE A 68 31.64 -12.53 -8.76
N LEU A 69 31.02 -11.50 -8.19
CA LEU A 69 30.16 -11.60 -7.02
C LEU A 69 28.70 -11.29 -7.40
N PRO A 70 27.76 -12.24 -7.23
CA PRO A 70 26.34 -11.97 -7.42
C PRO A 70 25.78 -11.19 -6.22
N LEU A 71 25.15 -10.05 -6.48
CA LEU A 71 24.43 -9.27 -5.48
C LEU A 71 22.94 -9.21 -5.81
N ARG A 72 22.11 -9.55 -4.81
CA ARG A 72 20.67 -9.35 -4.89
C ARG A 72 20.32 -7.92 -4.51
N LEU A 73 19.71 -7.20 -5.44
CA LEU A 73 19.15 -5.88 -5.22
C LEU A 73 17.91 -5.97 -4.31
N PRO A 74 17.68 -4.96 -3.46
CA PRO A 74 16.45 -4.89 -2.69
C PRO A 74 15.22 -4.83 -3.62
N GLN A 75 14.07 -5.27 -3.08
CA GLN A 75 12.79 -5.13 -3.76
C GLN A 75 12.52 -3.65 -4.08
N ASN A 76 11.83 -3.40 -5.19
CA ASN A 76 11.42 -2.03 -5.48
C ASN A 76 10.45 -1.58 -4.39
N ARG A 77 10.43 -0.29 -4.05
CA ARG A 77 9.52 0.24 -3.03
C ARG A 77 8.04 -0.11 -3.31
N ALA A 78 7.66 -0.17 -4.58
CA ALA A 78 6.32 -0.57 -5.00
C ALA A 78 6.01 -2.05 -4.69
N GLU A 79 7.00 -2.94 -4.79
CA GLU A 79 6.89 -4.35 -4.43
C GLU A 79 6.86 -4.52 -2.92
N ALA A 80 7.76 -3.81 -2.20
CA ALA A 80 7.87 -3.88 -0.75
C ALA A 80 6.59 -3.41 -0.02
N ILE A 81 5.82 -2.49 -0.63
CA ILE A 81 4.56 -1.98 -0.07
C ILE A 81 3.34 -2.76 -0.60
N ARG A 82 3.53 -3.69 -1.54
CA ARG A 82 2.43 -4.47 -2.11
C ARG A 82 1.91 -5.47 -1.08
N TYR A 83 0.60 -5.44 -0.83
CA TYR A 83 -0.03 -6.46 -0.02
C TYR A 83 -0.04 -7.83 -0.73
N PRO A 84 0.30 -8.93 -0.04
CA PRO A 84 0.18 -10.28 -0.58
C PRO A 84 -1.25 -10.60 -1.02
N GLU A 85 -1.42 -11.45 -2.03
CA GLU A 85 -2.77 -11.80 -2.54
C GLU A 85 -3.63 -12.44 -1.44
N ALA A 86 -3.06 -13.23 -0.53
CA ALA A 86 -3.79 -13.78 0.60
C ALA A 86 -4.41 -12.69 1.50
N PHE A 87 -3.69 -11.58 1.71
CA PHE A 87 -4.22 -10.44 2.46
C PHE A 87 -5.33 -9.74 1.68
N VAL A 88 -5.15 -9.56 0.37
CA VAL A 88 -6.17 -8.95 -0.50
C VAL A 88 -7.45 -9.80 -0.54
N ALA A 89 -7.32 -11.12 -0.67
CA ALA A 89 -8.43 -12.07 -0.64
C ALA A 89 -9.18 -12.01 0.70
N ARG A 90 -8.45 -11.85 1.80
CA ARG A 90 -9.05 -11.62 3.10
C ARG A 90 -9.85 -10.32 3.17
N ILE A 91 -9.30 -9.20 2.72
CA ILE A 91 -10.03 -7.93 2.64
C ILE A 91 -11.28 -8.08 1.77
N ARG A 92 -11.19 -8.84 0.67
CA ARG A 92 -12.32 -9.15 -0.22
C ARG A 92 -13.45 -9.88 0.52
N GLY A 93 -13.11 -10.92 1.30
CA GLY A 93 -14.08 -11.65 2.12
C GLY A 93 -14.72 -10.78 3.19
N LEU A 94 -13.92 -9.99 3.92
CA LEU A 94 -14.45 -9.08 4.93
C LEU A 94 -15.39 -8.02 4.32
N SER A 95 -15.07 -7.50 3.14
CA SER A 95 -15.85 -6.46 2.46
C SER A 95 -17.23 -6.92 1.98
N ILE A 96 -17.58 -8.21 2.12
CA ILE A 96 -18.93 -8.71 1.82
C ILE A 96 -19.93 -8.15 2.83
N ASP A 97 -19.59 -8.19 4.13
CA ASP A 97 -20.50 -7.86 5.23
C ASP A 97 -19.99 -6.73 6.14
N HIS A 98 -18.72 -6.36 6.02
CA HIS A 98 -18.08 -5.37 6.90
C HIS A 98 -17.81 -4.06 6.16
N LEU A 99 -18.15 -2.94 6.80
CA LEU A 99 -17.76 -1.63 6.31
C LEU A 99 -16.26 -1.40 6.56
N ASP A 100 -15.66 -0.47 5.81
CA ASP A 100 -14.22 -0.19 5.90
C ASP A 100 -13.74 0.08 7.35
N GLY A 101 -14.57 0.74 8.18
CA GLY A 101 -14.26 1.01 9.59
C GLY A 101 -14.21 -0.26 10.45
N ASP A 102 -15.06 -1.23 10.14
CA ASP A 102 -15.16 -2.50 10.85
C ASP A 102 -13.97 -3.38 10.51
N ILE A 103 -13.58 -3.38 9.22
CA ILE A 103 -12.35 -4.01 8.74
C ILE A 103 -11.14 -3.43 9.46
N VAL A 104 -11.06 -2.10 9.61
CA VAL A 104 -9.97 -1.45 10.36
C VAL A 104 -9.96 -1.88 11.82
N ALA A 105 -11.11 -1.90 12.49
CA ALA A 105 -11.21 -2.30 13.89
C ALA A 105 -10.75 -3.76 14.08
N LEU A 106 -11.20 -4.65 13.20
CA LEU A 106 -10.84 -6.06 13.21
C LEU A 106 -9.34 -6.26 12.99
N LEU A 107 -8.75 -5.60 11.98
CA LEU A 107 -7.30 -5.66 11.74
C LEU A 107 -6.49 -5.11 12.91
N ARG A 108 -6.97 -4.08 13.59
CA ARG A 108 -6.29 -3.52 14.77
C ARG A 108 -6.35 -4.47 15.96
N ALA A 109 -7.49 -5.11 16.20
CA ALA A 109 -7.66 -6.09 17.26
C ALA A 109 -6.71 -7.29 17.08
N GLU A 110 -6.43 -7.66 15.83
CA GLU A 110 -5.48 -8.72 15.46
C GLU A 110 -4.00 -8.29 15.48
N GLY A 111 -3.70 -7.05 15.89
CA GLY A 111 -2.33 -6.52 15.87
C GLY A 111 -1.74 -6.32 14.47
N GLN A 112 -2.55 -6.39 13.41
CA GLN A 112 -2.08 -6.27 12.04
C GLN A 112 -1.60 -4.84 11.73
N ARG A 113 -0.49 -4.75 10.99
CA ARG A 113 0.09 -3.48 10.53
C ARG A 113 0.08 -3.41 9.01
N SER A 114 0.05 -2.18 8.48
CA SER A 114 0.23 -1.95 7.05
C SER A 114 1.62 -2.38 6.58
N ALA A 115 1.82 -2.48 5.28
CA ALA A 115 3.15 -2.77 4.70
C ALA A 115 4.23 -1.73 5.05
N THR A 116 3.83 -0.57 5.60
CA THR A 116 4.74 0.48 6.10
C THR A 116 4.88 0.48 7.63
N GLY A 117 4.38 -0.54 8.33
CA GLY A 117 4.41 -0.65 9.78
C GLY A 117 3.38 0.22 10.52
N LYS A 118 2.61 1.05 9.80
CA LYS A 118 1.60 1.95 10.39
C LYS A 118 0.30 1.20 10.71
N PRO A 119 -0.49 1.66 11.71
CA PRO A 119 -1.85 1.17 11.93
C PRO A 119 -2.72 1.35 10.68
N PHE A 120 -3.66 0.43 10.45
CA PHE A 120 -4.63 0.57 9.38
C PHE A 120 -5.58 1.76 9.63
N THR A 121 -5.93 2.44 8.55
CA THR A 121 -6.90 3.54 8.50
C THR A 121 -7.99 3.22 7.48
N VAL A 122 -9.15 3.88 7.60
CA VAL A 122 -10.25 3.70 6.64
C VAL A 122 -9.82 4.05 5.21
N GLY A 123 -9.01 5.11 5.06
CA GLY A 123 -8.44 5.49 3.76
C GLY A 123 -7.55 4.40 3.17
N ALA A 124 -6.75 3.72 3.99
CA ALA A 124 -5.92 2.60 3.53
C ALA A 124 -6.77 1.43 3.01
N ILE A 125 -7.84 1.06 3.72
CA ILE A 125 -8.77 0.00 3.28
C ILE A 125 -9.48 0.41 1.99
N ARG A 126 -9.98 1.64 1.89
CA ARG A 126 -10.59 2.16 0.66
C ARG A 126 -9.65 2.09 -0.54
N TRP A 127 -8.39 2.47 -0.34
CA TRP A 127 -7.40 2.41 -1.41
C TRP A 127 -7.10 0.97 -1.84
N ILE A 128 -6.96 0.03 -0.89
CA ILE A 128 -6.80 -1.40 -1.19
C ILE A 128 -8.00 -1.90 -2.00
N ARG A 129 -9.21 -1.60 -1.54
CA ARG A 129 -10.44 -2.00 -2.22
C ARG A 129 -10.53 -1.43 -3.63
N TYR A 130 -10.24 -0.14 -3.80
CA TYR A 130 -10.19 0.51 -5.12
C TYR A 130 -9.18 -0.16 -6.05
N LYS A 131 -7.93 -0.32 -5.59
CA LYS A 131 -6.84 -0.91 -6.39
C LYS A 131 -7.13 -2.34 -6.83
N HIS A 132 -7.81 -3.12 -5.99
CA HIS A 132 -8.13 -4.52 -6.24
C HIS A 132 -9.59 -4.77 -6.69
N ARG A 133 -10.32 -3.70 -7.04
CA ARG A 133 -11.72 -3.74 -7.50
C ARG A 133 -12.66 -4.52 -6.57
N ILE A 134 -12.46 -4.35 -5.26
CA ILE A 134 -13.29 -4.97 -4.22
C ILE A 134 -14.48 -4.04 -3.93
N SER A 135 -15.69 -4.52 -4.18
CA SER A 135 -16.93 -3.80 -3.88
C SER A 135 -17.13 -3.57 -2.38
N ALA A 136 -17.93 -2.56 -2.04
CA ALA A 136 -18.33 -2.32 -0.66
C ALA A 136 -19.45 -3.31 -0.31
N PRO A 137 -19.69 -3.58 0.98
CA PRO A 137 -20.85 -4.37 1.38
C PRO A 137 -22.11 -3.73 0.79
N LYS A 138 -22.96 -4.56 0.17
CA LYS A 138 -24.21 -4.10 -0.41
C LYS A 138 -25.14 -3.67 0.73
N PRO A 139 -25.94 -2.61 0.54
CA PRO A 139 -27.00 -2.31 1.49
C PRO A 139 -27.98 -3.51 1.56
N PRO A 140 -28.68 -3.70 2.70
CA PRO A 140 -29.69 -4.75 2.84
C PRO A 140 -30.67 -4.77 1.66
N ALA A 141 -31.12 -5.96 1.24
CA ALA A 141 -32.07 -6.11 0.14
C ALA A 141 -33.33 -5.27 0.37
N GLY A 142 -33.73 -4.49 -0.64
CA GLY A 142 -34.88 -3.58 -0.55
C GLY A 142 -34.60 -2.22 0.11
N SER A 143 -33.37 -1.97 0.58
CA SER A 143 -32.97 -0.67 1.12
C SER A 143 -32.23 0.19 0.10
N LEU A 144 -32.47 1.50 0.16
CA LEU A 144 -31.88 2.51 -0.70
C LEU A 144 -30.89 3.37 0.09
N SER A 145 -29.78 3.73 -0.53
CA SER A 145 -28.91 4.78 -0.02
C SER A 145 -29.54 6.16 -0.20
N VAL A 146 -29.07 7.16 0.55
CA VAL A 146 -29.49 8.57 0.39
C VAL A 146 -29.42 9.03 -1.07
N ARG A 147 -28.37 8.62 -1.79
CA ARG A 147 -28.20 8.93 -3.21
C ARG A 147 -29.27 8.29 -4.08
N GLN A 148 -29.54 7.00 -3.89
CA GLN A 148 -30.58 6.30 -4.65
C GLN A 148 -31.98 6.85 -4.36
N VAL A 149 -32.24 7.32 -3.13
CA VAL A 149 -33.50 8.02 -2.81
C VAL A 149 -33.58 9.36 -3.54
N GLY A 150 -32.49 10.13 -3.57
CA GLY A 150 -32.43 11.37 -4.34
C GLY A 150 -32.71 11.14 -5.83
N GLU A 151 -32.04 10.16 -6.42
CA GLU A 151 -32.24 9.75 -7.82
C GLU A 151 -33.67 9.26 -8.09
N ARG A 152 -34.25 8.43 -7.19
CA ARG A 152 -35.62 7.88 -7.33
C ARG A 152 -36.71 8.94 -7.38
N TYR A 153 -36.54 10.04 -6.63
CA TYR A 153 -37.53 11.11 -6.53
C TYR A 153 -37.11 12.41 -7.25
N GLY A 154 -35.94 12.42 -7.90
CA GLY A 154 -35.39 13.60 -8.56
C GLY A 154 -35.02 14.74 -7.60
N VAL A 155 -34.77 14.45 -6.32
CA VAL A 155 -34.49 15.49 -5.30
C VAL A 155 -33.01 15.54 -4.93
N SER A 156 -32.54 16.70 -4.47
CA SER A 156 -31.16 16.84 -4.02
C SER A 156 -30.88 16.02 -2.75
N LEU A 157 -29.62 15.63 -2.52
CA LEU A 157 -29.20 14.91 -1.31
C LEU A 157 -29.58 15.68 -0.03
N TRP A 158 -29.58 17.01 -0.08
CA TRP A 158 -29.98 17.86 1.04
C TRP A 158 -31.45 17.63 1.42
N VAL A 159 -32.35 17.51 0.44
CA VAL A 159 -33.77 17.23 0.68
C VAL A 159 -33.96 15.86 1.35
N VAL A 160 -33.19 14.85 0.91
CA VAL A 160 -33.23 13.53 1.55
C VAL A 160 -32.72 13.60 3.00
N HIS A 161 -31.65 14.35 3.26
CA HIS A 161 -31.17 14.60 4.63
C HIS A 161 -32.19 15.38 5.47
N TYR A 162 -32.89 16.34 4.87
CA TYR A 162 -33.99 17.07 5.50
C TYR A 162 -35.14 16.13 5.87
N TRP A 163 -35.54 15.20 4.99
CA TRP A 163 -36.56 14.19 5.28
C TRP A 163 -36.19 13.31 6.46
N ILE A 164 -34.93 12.89 6.53
CA ILE A 164 -34.40 12.11 7.65
C ILE A 164 -34.41 12.94 8.94
N ALA A 165 -33.92 14.18 8.90
CA ALA A 165 -33.86 15.06 10.07
C ALA A 165 -35.25 15.41 10.63
N ARG A 166 -36.27 15.47 9.76
CA ARG A 166 -37.66 15.71 10.13
C ARG A 166 -38.46 14.44 10.46
N GLY A 167 -37.83 13.26 10.40
CA GLY A 167 -38.51 11.98 10.67
C GLY A 167 -39.58 11.61 9.63
N ILE A 168 -39.53 12.21 8.44
CA ILE A 168 -40.44 11.88 7.33
C ILE A 168 -40.09 10.50 6.76
N ILE A 169 -38.79 10.20 6.74
CA ILE A 169 -38.25 8.89 6.39
C ILE A 169 -37.51 8.37 7.62
N SER A 170 -37.71 7.09 7.94
CA SER A 170 -37.02 6.39 9.02
C SER A 170 -35.86 5.58 8.45
N PRO A 171 -34.62 6.09 8.47
CA PRO A 171 -33.50 5.32 7.96
C PRO A 171 -33.01 4.33 9.03
N THR A 172 -32.64 3.14 8.59
CA THR A 172 -31.88 2.20 9.39
C THR A 172 -30.39 2.49 9.23
N ARG A 173 -29.63 2.38 10.32
CA ARG A 173 -28.16 2.42 10.30
C ARG A 173 -27.64 1.18 11.01
N SER A 174 -26.66 0.52 10.42
CA SER A 174 -25.99 -0.60 11.09
C SER A 174 -25.14 -0.13 12.28
N ARG A 175 -24.69 1.14 12.31
CA ARG A 175 -23.85 1.73 13.38
C ARG A 175 -24.01 3.26 13.51
N PRO A 176 -23.62 3.86 14.66
CA PRO A 176 -23.51 5.32 14.80
C PRO A 176 -22.52 5.87 13.76
N LYS A 177 -22.99 6.74 12.85
CA LYS A 177 -22.25 7.32 11.69
C LYS A 177 -22.02 6.40 10.48
N GLY A 178 -22.66 5.23 10.42
CA GLY A 178 -22.72 4.41 9.20
C GLY A 178 -23.60 5.03 8.11
N PRO A 179 -23.51 4.55 6.86
CA PRO A 179 -24.41 4.99 5.78
C PRO A 179 -25.87 4.66 6.14
N TYR A 180 -26.80 5.52 5.70
CA TYR A 180 -28.23 5.29 5.87
C TYR A 180 -28.70 4.23 4.87
N ALA A 181 -29.42 3.23 5.39
CA ALA A 181 -30.23 2.28 4.62
C ALA A 181 -31.70 2.67 4.78
N ILE A 182 -32.35 3.06 3.69
CA ILE A 182 -33.71 3.58 3.69
C ILE A 182 -34.64 2.56 3.06
N THR A 183 -35.57 2.04 3.84
CA THR A 183 -36.66 1.20 3.31
C THR A 183 -37.84 2.11 2.99
N ILE A 184 -38.39 1.98 1.78
CA ILE A 184 -39.55 2.75 1.35
C ILE A 184 -40.67 1.77 1.03
N ASP A 185 -41.69 1.74 1.88
CA ASP A 185 -42.93 1.02 1.62
C ASP A 185 -43.85 1.78 0.64
N ALA A 186 -44.92 1.13 0.19
CA ALA A 186 -45.84 1.71 -0.79
C ALA A 186 -46.57 2.97 -0.27
N ALA A 187 -46.88 3.02 1.03
CA ALA A 187 -47.59 4.15 1.64
C ALA A 187 -46.67 5.39 1.73
N LEU A 188 -45.41 5.17 2.13
CA LEU A 188 -44.38 6.20 2.19
C LEU A 188 -44.02 6.70 0.79
N ASP A 189 -43.93 5.82 -0.21
CA ASP A 189 -43.70 6.21 -1.61
C ASP A 189 -44.80 7.17 -2.10
N GLN A 190 -46.07 6.81 -1.89
CA GLN A 190 -47.21 7.63 -2.29
C GLN A 190 -47.24 8.98 -1.56
N ARG A 191 -46.91 8.97 -0.26
CA ARG A 191 -46.82 10.19 0.56
C ARG A 191 -45.71 11.13 0.07
N LEU A 192 -44.52 10.59 -0.22
CA LEU A 192 -43.38 11.37 -0.72
C LEU A 192 -43.69 11.98 -2.09
N ARG A 193 -44.27 11.20 -3.01
CA ARG A 193 -44.69 11.71 -4.34
C ARG A 193 -45.72 12.81 -4.24
N THR A 194 -46.74 12.63 -3.39
CA THR A 194 -47.78 13.65 -3.17
C THR A 194 -47.17 14.93 -2.56
N TRP A 195 -46.23 14.78 -1.63
CA TRP A 195 -45.57 15.91 -0.99
C TRP A 195 -44.68 16.69 -1.97
N ILE A 196 -43.92 16.00 -2.82
CA ILE A 196 -43.12 16.63 -3.89
C ILE A 196 -44.03 17.37 -4.87
N ALA A 197 -45.12 16.75 -5.32
CA ALA A 197 -46.07 17.37 -6.25
C ALA A 197 -46.75 18.63 -5.68
N LYS A 198 -46.97 18.67 -4.35
CA LYS A 198 -47.55 19.83 -3.65
C LYS A 198 -46.51 20.91 -3.27
N SER A 199 -45.22 20.62 -3.38
CA SER A 199 -44.17 21.53 -2.93
C SER A 199 -43.66 22.40 -4.08
N GLY A 200 -44.00 23.70 -4.06
CA GLY A 200 -43.50 24.68 -5.03
C GLY A 200 -41.98 24.94 -5.00
N HIS A 201 -41.28 24.44 -3.97
CA HIS A 201 -39.83 24.65 -3.76
C HIS A 201 -38.97 23.44 -4.14
N LEU A 202 -39.58 22.31 -4.53
CA LEU A 202 -38.87 21.08 -4.87
C LEU A 202 -38.97 20.85 -6.36
N HIS A 203 -38.07 21.47 -7.10
CA HIS A 203 -37.96 21.19 -8.52
C HIS A 203 -37.20 19.87 -8.70
N PRO A 204 -37.81 18.84 -9.32
CA PRO A 204 -37.08 17.63 -9.64
C PRO A 204 -35.93 18.00 -10.55
N THR A 205 -34.70 17.79 -10.09
CA THR A 205 -33.51 18.02 -10.90
C THR A 205 -33.36 16.80 -11.82
N PRO A 206 -33.32 16.97 -13.15
CA PRO A 206 -33.16 15.85 -14.05
C PRO A 206 -31.84 15.12 -13.76
N PRO A 207 -31.81 13.77 -13.88
CA PRO A 207 -30.62 13.00 -13.57
C PRO A 207 -29.48 13.44 -14.49
N THR A 208 -28.33 13.76 -13.88
CA THR A 208 -27.10 14.06 -14.61
C THR A 208 -26.64 12.80 -15.33
N LEU A 209 -26.88 12.72 -16.64
CA LEU A 209 -26.27 11.72 -17.51
C LEU A 209 -24.75 11.85 -17.38
N THR A 210 -24.14 10.91 -16.69
CA THR A 210 -22.68 10.78 -16.65
C THR A 210 -22.31 9.65 -17.61
N ALA A 211 -21.66 10.03 -18.71
CA ALA A 211 -21.03 9.12 -19.67
C ALA A 211 -19.77 8.46 -19.06
#